data_AF-A0A657AKW2-F1
#
_entry.id   AF-A0A657AKW2-F1
#
_cell.length_a   1.000
_cell.length_b   1.000
_cell.length_c   1.000
_cell.angle_alpha   90.00
_cell.angle_beta   90.00
_cell.angle_gamma   90.00
#
_symmetry.space_group_name_H-M   'P 1'
#
loop_
_entity.id
_entity.type
_entity.pdbx_description
1 polymer ?
#
loop_
_entity_poly.entity_id
_entity_poly.type
_entity_poly.pdbx_seq_one_letter_code
_entity_poly.pdbx_strand_id
1 'polypeptide(L)'
;MSVAQEIDEVIVVDENIEKGYFYLENRQFHGPYETEEQASQAALENCKLSSPGECRAIYHGSAKRDSDTNLNVPLGDMREAGSIECPEAAE
;
A
#
# COMPACT_ATOMS: atom_id res chain seq x y z
N MET A 1 11.05 -47.99 14.76
CA MET A 1 10.06 -47.25 13.93
C MET A 1 9.67 -46.03 14.73
N SER A 2 10.30 -44.88 14.45
CA SER A 2 10.04 -43.64 15.18
C SER A 2 9.24 -42.76 14.24
N VAL A 3 7.94 -42.60 14.54
CA VAL A 3 7.06 -41.70 13.81
C VAL A 3 7.40 -40.30 14.28
N ALA A 4 8.27 -39.61 13.55
CA ALA A 4 8.46 -38.18 13.72
C ALA A 4 7.18 -37.52 13.20
N GLN A 5 6.27 -37.17 14.12
CA GLN A 5 5.16 -36.30 13.81
C GLN A 5 5.75 -34.90 13.62
N GLU A 6 5.97 -34.54 12.35
CA GLU A 6 6.26 -33.17 11.96
C GLU A 6 5.01 -32.34 12.32
N ILE A 7 5.08 -31.67 13.46
CA ILE A 7 4.11 -30.67 13.87
C ILE A 7 4.39 -29.48 12.96
N ASP A 8 3.75 -29.46 11.79
CA ASP A 8 3.73 -28.30 10.92
C ASP A 8 2.93 -27.23 11.66
N GLU A 9 3.64 -26.38 12.40
CA GLU A 9 3.08 -25.21 13.06
C GLU A 9 2.48 -24.30 11.98
N VAL A 10 1.16 -24.45 11.76
CA VAL A 10 0.38 -23.49 10.98
C VAL A 10 0.40 -22.19 11.80
N ILE A 11 1.35 -21.31 11.48
CA ILE A 11 1.39 -19.97 12.02
C ILE A 11 0.23 -19.20 11.38
N VAL A 12 -0.93 -19.25 12.03
CA VAL A 12 -2.05 -18.37 11.71
C VAL A 12 -1.67 -16.98 12.24
N VAL A 13 -0.87 -16.23 11.48
CA VAL A 13 -0.71 -14.81 11.79
C VAL A 13 -1.95 -14.11 11.24
N ASP A 14 -2.84 -13.75 12.15
CA ASP A 14 -3.99 -12.86 11.91
C ASP A 14 -3.43 -11.45 11.65
N GLU A 15 -2.76 -11.31 10.52
CA GLU A 15 -2.29 -10.04 10.02
C GLU A 15 -3.25 -9.67 8.90
N ASN A 16 -3.97 -8.56 9.07
CA ASN A 16 -4.69 -7.89 7.99
C ASN A 16 -3.64 -7.32 7.02
N ILE A 17 -2.96 -8.22 6.33
CA ILE A 17 -2.00 -7.93 5.27
C ILE A 17 -2.83 -7.80 4.00
N GLU A 18 -2.89 -6.57 3.52
CA GLU A 18 -3.54 -6.24 2.27
C GLU A 18 -2.45 -6.12 1.21
N LYS A 19 -2.61 -6.85 0.10
CA LYS A 19 -1.66 -6.82 -1.02
C LYS A 19 -2.32 -6.16 -2.22
N GLY A 20 -1.61 -5.22 -2.84
CA GLY A 20 -2.09 -4.53 -4.02
C GLY A 20 -1.30 -3.26 -4.31
N TYR A 21 -1.95 -2.34 -5.00
CA TYR A 21 -1.43 -1.00 -5.25
C TYR A 21 -1.91 -0.06 -4.16
N PHE A 22 -1.02 0.82 -3.72
CA PHE A 22 -1.27 1.83 -2.70
C PHE A 22 -0.72 3.15 -3.19
N TYR A 23 -1.44 4.25 -2.95
CA TYR A 23 -0.85 5.57 -3.13
C TYR A 23 -0.38 6.12 -1.79
N LEU A 24 0.70 6.89 -1.83
CA LEU A 24 1.21 7.59 -0.65
C LEU A 24 0.68 9.03 -0.66
N GLU A 25 -0.12 9.37 0.35
CA GLU A 25 -0.59 10.73 0.61
C GLU A 25 -0.26 11.08 2.06
N ASN A 26 0.33 12.26 2.32
CA ASN A 26 0.61 12.70 3.70
C ASN A 26 1.34 11.67 4.58
N ARG A 27 2.30 10.92 3.98
CA ARG A 27 3.06 9.80 4.59
C ARG A 27 2.21 8.59 5.01
N GLN A 28 0.99 8.48 4.49
CA GLN A 28 0.05 7.39 4.75
C GLN A 28 -0.24 6.65 3.45
N PHE A 29 -0.29 5.31 3.53
CA PHE A 29 -0.62 4.47 2.39
C PHE A 29 -2.13 4.26 2.32
N HIS A 30 -2.71 4.56 1.17
CA HIS A 30 -4.14 4.38 0.91
C HIS A 30 -4.35 3.29 -0.14
N GLY A 31 -5.29 2.38 0.12
CA GLY A 31 -5.54 1.18 -0.67
C GLY A 31 -6.13 0.07 0.20
N PRO A 32 -6.09 -1.20 -0.25
CA PRO A 32 -5.46 -1.70 -1.49
C PRO A 32 -6.31 -1.43 -2.75
N TYR A 33 -5.64 -1.18 -3.87
CA TYR A 33 -6.22 -1.12 -5.22
C TYR A 33 -5.77 -2.32 -6.05
N GLU A 34 -6.61 -2.77 -6.99
CA GLU A 34 -6.28 -3.92 -7.85
C GLU A 34 -5.27 -3.54 -8.93
N THR A 35 -5.30 -2.29 -9.42
CA THR A 35 -4.41 -1.80 -10.48
C THR A 35 -3.73 -0.50 -10.11
N GLU A 36 -2.57 -0.25 -10.74
CA GLU A 36 -1.84 1.03 -10.64
C GLU A 36 -2.72 2.21 -11.07
N GLU A 37 -3.50 2.04 -12.14
CA GLU A 37 -4.40 3.05 -12.66
C GLU A 37 -5.48 3.45 -11.65
N GLN A 38 -6.05 2.48 -10.92
CA GLN A 38 -7.02 2.76 -9.86
C GLN A 38 -6.38 3.51 -8.70
N ALA A 39 -5.19 3.10 -8.27
CA ALA A 39 -4.46 3.80 -7.21
C ALA A 39 -4.10 5.23 -7.66
N SER A 40 -3.76 5.41 -8.92
CA SER A 40 -3.44 6.71 -9.52
C SER A 40 -4.67 7.61 -9.62
N GLN A 41 -5.81 7.08 -10.09
CA GLN A 41 -7.06 7.82 -10.14
C GLN A 41 -7.52 8.21 -8.74
N ALA A 42 -7.52 7.26 -7.79
CA ALA A 42 -7.92 7.55 -6.42
C ALA A 42 -7.00 8.58 -5.76
N ALA A 43 -5.71 8.51 -6.00
CA ALA A 43 -4.79 9.55 -5.59
C ALA A 43 -5.13 10.89 -6.26
N LEU A 44 -5.34 10.97 -7.56
CA LEU A 44 -5.72 12.23 -8.23
C LEU A 44 -7.05 12.82 -7.71
N GLU A 45 -8.01 11.98 -7.34
CA GLU A 45 -9.31 12.39 -6.79
C GLU A 45 -9.22 12.86 -5.33
N ASN A 46 -8.41 12.20 -4.50
CA ASN A 46 -8.30 12.50 -3.07
C ASN A 46 -7.21 13.54 -2.78
N CYS A 47 -6.21 13.63 -3.66
CA CYS A 47 -5.13 14.60 -3.58
C CYS A 47 -5.65 16.00 -3.87
N LYS A 48 -6.07 16.67 -2.81
CA LYS A 48 -6.23 18.12 -2.84
C LYS A 48 -4.83 18.69 -2.86
N LEU A 49 -4.28 18.90 -4.07
CA LEU A 49 -3.00 19.54 -4.44
C LEU A 49 -2.74 20.88 -3.69
N SER A 50 -2.72 20.82 -2.37
CA SER A 50 -2.59 21.96 -1.47
C SER A 50 -1.11 22.29 -1.31
N SER A 51 -0.24 21.30 -1.54
CA SER A 51 1.20 21.49 -1.67
C SER A 51 1.80 20.63 -2.79
N PRO A 52 2.79 21.16 -3.54
CA PRO A 52 3.51 20.39 -4.54
C PRO A 52 4.23 19.21 -3.86
N GLY A 53 3.86 17.99 -4.27
CA GLY A 53 4.51 16.76 -3.82
C GLY A 53 3.76 15.93 -2.77
N GLU A 54 2.47 16.19 -2.52
CA GLU A 54 1.67 15.35 -1.62
C GLU A 54 1.31 13.97 -2.21
N CYS A 55 1.27 13.84 -3.54
CA CYS A 55 0.86 12.60 -4.23
C CYS A 55 1.88 12.24 -5.30
N ARG A 56 3.04 11.74 -4.86
CA ARG A 56 4.20 11.55 -5.75
C ARG A 56 4.38 10.14 -6.27
N ALA A 57 3.81 9.13 -5.60
CA ALA A 57 4.17 7.76 -5.89
C ALA A 57 3.04 6.77 -5.58
N ILE A 58 2.87 5.85 -6.52
CA ILE A 58 2.17 4.59 -6.36
C ILE A 58 3.19 3.56 -5.94
N TYR A 59 2.80 2.78 -4.94
CA TYR A 59 3.55 1.65 -4.44
C TYR A 59 2.76 0.37 -4.68
N HIS A 60 3.48 -0.71 -4.92
CA HIS A 60 2.92 -2.03 -5.03
C HIS A 60 3.64 -2.96 -4.06
N GLY A 61 2.86 -3.75 -3.32
CA GLY A 61 3.37 -4.67 -2.33
C GLY A 61 2.31 -5.01 -1.29
N SER A 62 2.77 -5.40 -0.11
CA SER A 62 1.94 -5.79 1.01
C SER A 62 2.00 -4.71 2.08
N ALA A 63 0.85 -4.31 2.60
CA ALA A 63 0.75 -3.40 3.73
C ALA A 63 -0.04 -4.08 4.85
N LYS A 64 0.41 -3.89 6.07
CA LYS A 64 -0.30 -4.34 7.26
C LYS A 64 -1.16 -3.19 7.77
N ARG A 65 -2.46 -3.42 7.94
CA ARG A 65 -3.31 -2.44 8.58
C ARG A 65 -3.06 -2.43 10.09
N ASP A 66 -2.60 -1.30 10.60
CA ASP A 66 -2.37 -1.08 12.01
C ASP A 66 -3.70 -0.95 12.75
N SER A 67 -3.92 -1.76 13.78
CA SER A 67 -5.20 -1.80 14.51
C SER A 67 -5.44 -0.58 15.40
N ASP A 68 -4.37 0.12 15.79
CA ASP A 68 -4.44 1.28 16.69
C ASP A 68 -4.79 2.55 15.90
N THR A 69 -4.09 2.75 14.78
CA THR A 69 -4.21 3.95 13.95
C THR A 69 -5.10 3.77 12.72
N ASN A 70 -5.50 2.54 12.39
CA ASN A 70 -6.20 2.17 11.15
C ASN A 70 -5.44 2.54 9.85
N LEU A 71 -4.12 2.73 9.96
CA LEU A 71 -3.26 3.10 8.83
C LEU A 71 -2.60 1.88 8.21
N ASN A 72 -2.33 1.93 6.91
CA ASN A 72 -1.58 0.90 6.23
C ASN A 72 -0.07 1.13 6.43
N VAL A 73 0.59 0.16 7.05
CA VAL A 73 2.03 0.14 7.28
C VAL A 73 2.68 -0.73 6.20
N PRO A 74 3.56 -0.18 5.35
CA PRO A 74 4.20 -0.95 4.29
C PRO A 74 5.09 -2.04 4.87
N LEU A 75 5.04 -3.24 4.29
CA LEU A 75 5.96 -4.34 4.61
C LEU A 75 7.21 -4.27 3.72
N GLY A 76 8.17 -5.16 3.96
CA GLY A 76 9.48 -5.15 3.28
C GLY A 76 9.43 -5.42 1.77
N ASP A 77 8.30 -5.88 1.23
CA ASP A 77 8.09 -6.09 -0.19
C ASP A 77 7.51 -4.85 -0.92
N MET A 78 7.18 -3.79 -0.19
CA MET A 78 6.64 -2.56 -0.76
C MET A 78 7.67 -1.86 -1.66
N ARG A 79 7.31 -1.64 -2.92
CA ARG A 79 8.16 -0.95 -3.91
C ARG A 79 7.38 0.11 -4.64
N GLU A 80 8.04 1.20 -4.98
CA GLU A 80 7.49 2.19 -5.91
C GLU A 80 7.22 1.50 -7.26
N ALA A 81 5.96 1.53 -7.69
CA ALA A 81 5.50 0.98 -8.95
C ALA A 81 5.48 2.06 -10.05
N GLY A 82 5.11 3.28 -9.67
CA GLY A 82 5.05 4.41 -10.57
C GLY A 82 4.96 5.74 -9.82
N SER A 83 5.17 6.84 -10.53
CA SER A 83 4.98 8.19 -10.02
C SER A 83 3.74 8.81 -10.64
N ILE A 84 2.92 9.47 -9.82
CA ILE A 84 1.82 10.27 -10.33
C ILE A 84 2.40 11.62 -10.74
N GLU A 85 2.50 11.82 -12.05
CA GLU A 85 2.75 13.14 -12.60
C GLU A 85 1.44 13.91 -12.47
N CYS A 86 1.32 14.72 -11.41
CA CYS A 86 0.24 15.71 -11.38
C CYS A 86 0.43 16.59 -12.62
N PRO A 87 -0.58 16.75 -13.49
CA PRO A 87 -0.43 17.62 -14.65
C PRO A 87 -0.02 18.98 -14.13
N GLU A 88 1.22 19.40 -14.43
CA GLU A 88 1.62 20.80 -14.26
C GLU A 88 0.54 21.60 -14.96
N ALA A 89 -0.19 22.41 -14.18
CA ALA A 89 -1.17 23.32 -14.74
C ALA A 89 -0.41 24.13 -15.80
N ALA A 90 -0.71 23.84 -17.07
CA ALA A 90 -0.17 24.59 -18.18
C ALA A 90 -0.61 26.05 -17.96
N GLU A 91 0.37 26.89 -17.61
CA GLU A 91 0.21 28.35 -17.51
C GLU A 91 -0.29 28.95 -18.83
#